data_AF-A0A6N7GZN5-F1
#
_entry.id   AF-A0A6N7GZN5-F1
#
_cell.length_a   1.000
_cell.length_b   1.000
_cell.length_c   1.000
_cell.angle_alpha   90.00
_cell.angle_beta   90.00
_cell.angle_gamma   90.00
#
_symmetry.space_group_name_H-M   'P 1'
#
loop_
_entity.id
_entity.type
_entity.pdbx_description
1 polymer ?
#
loop_
_entity_poly.entity_id
_entity_poly.type
_entity_poly.pdbx_seq_one_letter_code
_entity_poly.pdbx_strand_id
1 'polypeptide(L)'
;MTAVCGGFGLATLATWRALTTVRTRIAAAAGLGLLIVAIAVIAFPACLGDPYASLDPRLATLWLSHVSEARSIASFVRDLPHQVLHYFGLPVIALALGLYRAWRETDSRQWAWIGALIVMAIATLVAAWQVRGSAAANALALPIVAAALVRGLPAPAGGAIFFGLGRAALVAALLVSPFALLAAGQAAAWTLEHVSGRSRPVLNSRGPGTCQALSDYAPLARLPRGLVLGFIDAGPLILMETPHNVLAAPIHRNLNGNLASFDIFLARPDEAGRRLAALGIDYVTFCPGAPDHRQFAAAAPEGLAAAVGRGEIPNSLERIPIEGTDLMVFRRR
;
A
#
# COMPACT_ATOMS: atom_id res chain seq x y z
N MET A 1 23.11 -5.58 8.69
CA MET A 1 24.56 -5.46 8.43
C MET A 1 24.88 -4.22 7.58
N THR A 2 24.33 -4.06 6.38
CA THR A 2 24.55 -2.88 5.51
C THR A 2 24.20 -1.54 6.15
N ALA A 3 23.07 -1.44 6.88
CA ALA A 3 22.69 -0.23 7.61
C ALA A 3 23.69 0.14 8.73
N VAL A 4 24.23 -0.86 9.42
CA VAL A 4 25.24 -0.67 10.48
C VAL A 4 26.57 -0.23 9.86
N CYS A 5 27.00 -0.87 8.77
CA CYS A 5 28.21 -0.48 8.03
C CYS A 5 28.09 0.94 7.45
N GLY A 6 26.91 1.32 6.94
CA GLY A 6 26.65 2.67 6.44
C GLY A 6 26.67 3.72 7.55
N GLY A 7 25.96 3.48 8.66
CA GLY A 7 25.91 4.41 9.80
C GLY A 7 27.28 4.61 10.46
N PHE A 8 27.98 3.51 10.79
CA PHE A 8 29.33 3.59 11.35
C PHE A 8 30.35 4.14 10.35
N GLY A 9 30.23 3.77 9.06
CA GLY A 9 31.08 4.30 8.00
C GLY A 9 30.95 5.82 7.85
N LEU A 10 29.72 6.35 7.86
CA LEU A 10 29.52 7.80 7.79
C LEU A 10 30.01 8.51 9.06
N ALA A 11 29.79 7.94 10.25
CA ALA A 11 30.27 8.51 11.51
C ALA A 11 31.81 8.55 11.59
N THR A 12 32.47 7.49 11.11
CA THR A 12 33.93 7.42 11.04
C THR A 12 34.49 8.41 10.03
N LEU A 13 33.90 8.51 8.82
CA LEU A 13 34.29 9.53 7.83
C LEU A 13 34.07 10.95 8.34
N ALA A 14 32.98 11.22 9.08
CA ALA A 14 32.68 12.54 9.63
C ALA A 14 33.68 12.98 10.72
N THR A 15 34.28 12.04 11.43
CA THR A 15 35.25 12.30 12.51
C THR A 15 36.70 12.22 12.05
N TRP A 16 36.96 11.77 10.82
CA TRP A 16 38.31 11.58 10.30
C TRP A 16 38.96 12.89 9.89
N ARG A 17 39.88 13.37 10.74
CA ARG A 17 40.61 14.63 10.57
C ARG A 17 41.49 14.73 9.30
N ALA A 18 41.80 13.60 8.65
CA ALA A 18 42.60 13.58 7.42
C ALA A 18 41.80 14.01 6.17
N LEU A 19 40.46 14.03 6.24
CA LEU A 19 39.60 14.45 5.14
C LEU A 19 39.41 15.97 5.15
N THR A 20 40.45 16.67 4.72
CA THR A 20 40.55 18.14 4.78
C THR A 20 39.91 18.85 3.60
N THR A 21 39.77 18.20 2.44
CA THR A 21 39.18 18.80 1.24
C THR A 21 37.83 18.17 0.87
N VAL A 22 36.98 18.93 0.18
CA VAL A 22 35.70 18.44 -0.37
C VAL A 22 35.91 17.23 -1.27
N ARG A 23 36.95 17.25 -2.12
CA ARG A 23 37.29 16.14 -3.02
C ARG A 23 37.60 14.85 -2.25
N THR A 24 38.43 14.94 -1.20
CA THR A 24 38.77 13.76 -0.37
C THR A 24 37.55 13.22 0.38
N ARG A 25 36.64 14.09 0.83
CA ARG A 25 35.39 13.67 1.50
C ARG A 25 34.44 12.95 0.54
N ILE A 26 34.27 13.50 -0.66
CA ILE A 26 33.45 12.86 -1.71
C ILE A 26 34.07 11.51 -2.10
N ALA A 27 35.39 11.44 -2.32
CA ALA A 27 36.06 10.20 -2.67
C ALA A 27 35.90 9.12 -1.58
N ALA A 28 36.04 9.50 -0.30
CA ALA A 28 35.88 8.56 0.81
C ALA A 28 34.42 8.10 0.97
N ALA A 29 33.44 9.01 0.81
CA ALA A 29 32.02 8.67 0.81
C ALA A 29 31.64 7.75 -0.37
N ALA A 30 32.19 8.01 -1.56
CA ALA A 30 32.00 7.16 -2.73
C ALA A 30 32.63 5.76 -2.52
N GLY A 31 33.83 5.69 -1.92
CA GLY A 31 34.48 4.42 -1.57
C GLY A 31 33.68 3.61 -0.55
N LEU A 32 33.13 4.27 0.47
CA LEU A 32 32.21 3.62 1.42
C LEU A 32 30.93 3.12 0.73
N GLY A 33 30.36 3.93 -0.17
CA GLY A 33 29.21 3.54 -0.97
C GLY A 33 29.49 2.29 -1.82
N LEU A 34 30.62 2.26 -2.52
CA LEU A 34 31.07 1.10 -3.29
C LEU A 34 31.27 -0.14 -2.41
N LEU A 35 31.87 0.01 -1.23
CA LEU A 35 32.03 -1.09 -0.28
C LEU A 35 30.68 -1.65 0.17
N ILE A 36 29.71 -0.79 0.49
CA ILE A 36 28.36 -1.21 0.87
C ILE A 36 27.67 -1.95 -0.28
N VAL A 37 27.78 -1.43 -1.51
CA VAL A 37 27.25 -2.09 -2.71
C VAL A 37 27.93 -3.45 -2.92
N ALA A 38 29.25 -3.53 -2.80
CA ALA A 38 29.98 -4.78 -2.93
C ALA A 38 29.55 -5.82 -1.87
N ILE A 39 29.39 -5.40 -0.61
CA ILE A 39 28.86 -6.26 0.45
C ILE A 39 27.44 -6.74 0.10
N ALA A 40 26.58 -5.84 -0.40
CA ALA A 40 25.22 -6.21 -0.80
C ALA A 40 25.21 -7.22 -1.95
N VAL A 41 26.03 -7.00 -2.99
CA VAL A 41 26.13 -7.89 -4.16
C VAL A 41 26.70 -9.26 -3.78
N ILE A 42 27.77 -9.29 -3.00
CA ILE A 42 28.50 -10.53 -2.69
C ILE A 42 27.79 -11.35 -1.60
N ALA A 43 27.40 -10.70 -0.50
CA ALA A 43 26.80 -11.41 0.64
C ALA A 43 25.29 -11.61 0.48
N PHE A 44 24.61 -10.77 -0.31
CA PHE A 44 23.15 -10.81 -0.49
C PHE A 44 22.72 -10.67 -1.97
N PRO A 45 23.23 -11.49 -2.90
CA PRO A 45 22.90 -11.38 -4.33
C PRO A 45 21.40 -11.51 -4.61
N ALA A 46 20.67 -12.27 -3.77
CA ALA A 46 19.22 -12.43 -3.86
C ALA A 46 18.45 -11.11 -3.64
N CYS A 47 19.04 -10.11 -2.97
CA CYS A 47 18.41 -8.79 -2.77
C CYS A 47 18.45 -7.91 -4.03
N LEU A 48 19.21 -8.29 -5.06
CA LEU A 48 19.31 -7.56 -6.32
C LEU A 48 18.35 -8.10 -7.39
N GLY A 49 17.83 -9.32 -7.20
CA GLY A 49 16.82 -9.91 -8.06
C GLY A 49 15.42 -9.44 -7.71
N ASP A 50 14.45 -9.76 -8.57
CA ASP A 50 13.05 -9.60 -8.23
C ASP A 50 12.72 -10.54 -7.03
N PRO A 51 12.25 -10.01 -5.89
CA PRO A 51 11.91 -10.83 -4.72
C PRO A 51 10.81 -11.87 -4.99
N TYR A 52 10.10 -11.73 -6.12
CA TYR A 52 9.05 -12.63 -6.56
C TYR A 52 9.45 -13.50 -7.76
N ALA A 53 10.71 -13.47 -8.21
CA ALA A 53 11.20 -14.23 -9.36
C ALA A 53 10.94 -15.75 -9.27
N SER A 54 10.87 -16.28 -8.04
CA SER A 54 10.59 -17.70 -7.79
C SER A 54 9.12 -18.04 -7.64
N LEU A 55 8.20 -17.06 -7.73
CA LEU A 55 6.77 -17.30 -7.65
C LEU A 55 6.20 -17.69 -9.02
N ASP A 56 5.12 -18.47 -9.00
CA ASP A 56 4.33 -18.74 -10.21
C ASP A 56 3.85 -17.40 -10.81
N PRO A 57 4.09 -17.13 -12.11
CA PRO A 57 3.73 -15.87 -12.76
C PRO A 57 2.25 -15.49 -12.62
N ARG A 58 1.36 -16.47 -12.43
CA ARG A 58 -0.06 -16.22 -12.18
C ARG A 58 -0.30 -15.48 -10.88
N LEU A 59 0.50 -15.68 -9.84
CA LEU A 59 0.39 -14.86 -8.62
C LEU A 59 0.78 -13.42 -8.87
N ALA A 60 1.79 -13.19 -9.71
CA ALA A 60 2.23 -11.84 -10.05
C ALA A 60 1.13 -11.07 -10.80
N THR A 61 0.51 -11.72 -11.80
CA THR A 61 -0.47 -11.09 -12.69
C THR A 61 -1.90 -11.09 -12.14
N LEU A 62 -2.32 -12.16 -11.48
CA LEU A 62 -3.69 -12.31 -10.98
C LEU A 62 -3.91 -11.70 -9.60
N TRP A 63 -2.84 -11.44 -8.84
CA TRP A 63 -2.96 -10.92 -7.47
C TRP A 63 -1.98 -9.78 -7.16
N LEU A 64 -0.66 -10.01 -7.18
CA LEU A 64 0.32 -9.03 -6.69
C LEU A 64 0.29 -7.69 -7.43
N SER A 65 0.03 -7.68 -8.74
CA SER A 65 -0.10 -6.44 -9.52
C SER A 65 -1.36 -5.62 -9.20
N HIS A 66 -2.29 -6.17 -8.43
CA HIS A 66 -3.56 -5.55 -8.06
C HIS A 66 -3.63 -5.17 -6.58
N VAL A 67 -2.59 -5.49 -5.80
CA VAL A 67 -2.45 -5.07 -4.39
C VAL A 67 -2.38 -3.54 -4.33
N SER A 68 -3.36 -2.95 -3.64
CA SER A 68 -3.58 -1.50 -3.62
C SER A 68 -2.37 -0.70 -3.12
N GLU A 69 -1.58 -1.29 -2.23
CA GLU A 69 -0.43 -0.72 -1.55
C GLU A 69 0.85 -0.71 -2.41
N ALA A 70 0.97 -1.61 -3.38
CA ALA A 70 2.16 -1.78 -4.23
C ALA A 70 2.08 -0.98 -5.55
N ARG A 71 1.04 -0.16 -5.68
CA ARG A 71 0.75 0.65 -6.86
C ARG A 71 1.68 1.84 -6.99
N SER A 72 1.97 2.25 -8.22
CA SER A 72 2.73 3.47 -8.51
C SER A 72 1.87 4.73 -8.46
N ILE A 73 2.50 5.89 -8.31
CA ILE A 73 1.81 7.19 -8.36
C ILE A 73 1.05 7.39 -9.67
N ALA A 74 1.58 6.90 -10.80
CA ALA A 74 0.93 7.01 -12.10
C ALA A 74 -0.42 6.27 -12.14
N SER A 75 -0.50 5.12 -11.47
CA SER A 75 -1.77 4.39 -11.34
C SER A 75 -2.74 5.14 -10.42
N PHE A 76 -2.24 5.80 -9.37
CA PHE A 76 -3.07 6.60 -8.46
C PHE A 76 -3.61 7.86 -9.15
N VAL A 77 -2.80 8.56 -9.95
CA VAL A 77 -3.23 9.72 -10.73
C VAL A 77 -4.31 9.34 -11.76
N ARG A 78 -4.27 8.12 -12.28
CA ARG A 78 -5.27 7.61 -13.24
C ARG A 78 -6.57 7.19 -12.56
N ASP A 79 -6.47 6.37 -11.52
CA ASP A 79 -7.64 5.65 -10.98
C ASP A 79 -8.20 6.35 -9.73
N LEU A 80 -7.31 6.89 -8.89
CA LEU A 80 -7.62 7.49 -7.59
C LEU A 80 -7.04 8.92 -7.41
N PRO A 81 -7.17 9.87 -8.37
CA PRO A 81 -6.57 11.20 -8.23
C PRO A 81 -6.91 11.96 -6.94
N HIS A 82 -8.07 11.72 -6.33
CA HIS A 82 -8.46 12.33 -5.05
C HIS A 82 -7.55 11.92 -3.88
N GLN A 83 -6.89 10.76 -3.96
CA GLN A 83 -5.97 10.27 -2.92
C GLN A 83 -4.53 10.74 -3.14
N VAL A 84 -4.18 11.26 -4.32
CA VAL A 84 -2.80 11.70 -4.61
C VAL A 84 -2.35 12.75 -3.60
N LEU A 85 -3.22 13.70 -3.27
CA LEU A 85 -2.89 14.76 -2.32
C LEU A 85 -2.71 14.23 -0.90
N HIS A 86 -3.51 13.23 -0.50
CA HIS A 86 -3.37 12.55 0.79
C HIS A 86 -2.01 11.86 0.95
N TYR A 87 -1.57 11.11 -0.06
CA TYR A 87 -0.33 10.33 0.02
C TYR A 87 0.93 11.16 -0.26
N PHE A 88 0.87 12.15 -1.16
CA PHE A 88 2.05 12.85 -1.68
C PHE A 88 2.09 14.34 -1.39
N GLY A 89 0.98 14.95 -0.97
CA GLY A 89 0.91 16.39 -0.76
C GLY A 89 1.90 16.89 0.30
N LEU A 90 1.92 16.24 1.46
CA LEU A 90 2.81 16.63 2.56
C LEU A 90 4.30 16.40 2.21
N PRO A 91 4.72 15.27 1.60
CA PRO A 91 6.06 15.11 1.03
C PRO A 91 6.49 16.24 0.08
N VAL A 92 5.63 16.62 -0.85
CA VAL A 92 5.91 17.72 -1.81
C VAL A 92 6.04 19.06 -1.09
N ILE A 93 5.16 19.34 -0.12
CA ILE A 93 5.22 20.56 0.70
C ILE A 93 6.52 20.59 1.53
N ALA A 94 6.95 19.46 2.09
CA ALA A 94 8.22 19.36 2.81
C ALA A 94 9.42 19.67 1.92
N LEU A 95 9.44 19.13 0.69
CA LEU A 95 10.49 19.43 -0.29
C LEU A 95 10.50 20.92 -0.65
N ALA A 96 9.33 21.51 -0.93
CA ALA A 96 9.21 22.91 -1.30
C ALA A 96 9.65 23.86 -0.17
N LEU A 97 9.13 23.64 1.05
CA LEU A 97 9.47 24.45 2.22
C LEU A 97 10.92 24.24 2.64
N GLY A 98 11.42 23.01 2.61
CA GLY A 98 12.82 22.71 2.92
C GLY A 98 13.78 23.36 1.92
N LEU A 99 13.47 23.32 0.62
CA LEU A 99 14.28 23.96 -0.42
C LEU A 99 14.30 25.49 -0.23
N TYR A 100 13.13 26.08 0.05
CA TYR A 100 13.03 27.50 0.36
C TYR A 100 13.92 27.88 1.57
N ARG A 101 13.99 27.02 2.59
CA ARG A 101 14.85 27.26 3.77
C ARG A 101 16.33 27.03 3.52
N ALA A 102 16.69 25.99 2.77
CA ALA A 102 18.06 25.80 2.33
C ALA A 102 18.57 26.98 1.49
N TRP A 103 17.69 27.66 0.76
CA TRP A 103 18.05 28.84 -0.02
C TRP A 103 18.16 30.12 0.83
N ARG A 104 17.33 30.26 1.87
CA ARG A 104 17.29 31.47 2.73
C ARG A 104 18.30 31.44 3.87
N GLU A 105 18.65 30.27 4.38
CA GLU A 105 19.62 30.12 5.46
C GLU A 105 21.04 30.08 4.89
N THR A 106 21.91 30.99 5.35
CA THR A 106 23.33 31.10 4.92
C THR A 106 24.31 30.48 5.91
N ASP A 107 23.82 30.02 7.06
CA ASP A 107 24.64 29.48 8.14
C ASP A 107 24.85 27.97 8.00
N SER A 108 25.56 27.35 8.94
CA SER A 108 25.75 25.90 9.03
C SER A 108 24.44 25.09 9.02
N ARG A 109 23.31 25.73 9.33
CA ARG A 109 21.95 25.16 9.29
C ARG A 109 21.47 24.83 7.88
N GLN A 110 22.00 25.52 6.86
CA GLN A 110 21.76 25.19 5.45
C GLN A 110 22.05 23.71 5.17
N TRP A 111 23.15 23.19 5.74
CA TRP A 111 23.54 21.79 5.56
C TRP A 111 22.58 20.80 6.21
N ALA A 112 21.93 21.18 7.31
CA ALA A 112 20.89 20.36 7.93
C ALA A 112 19.65 20.26 7.02
N TRP A 113 19.24 21.37 6.38
CA TRP A 113 18.17 21.35 5.39
C TRP A 113 18.52 20.51 4.17
N ILE A 114 19.72 20.68 3.62
CA ILE A 114 20.19 19.88 2.47
C ILE A 114 20.18 18.39 2.82
N GLY A 115 20.70 18.00 3.99
CA GLY A 115 20.69 16.62 4.45
C GLY A 115 19.27 16.05 4.58
N ALA A 116 18.36 16.81 5.19
CA ALA A 116 16.95 16.42 5.31
C ALA A 116 16.26 16.28 3.94
N LEU A 117 16.53 17.21 3.01
CA LEU A 117 15.98 17.19 1.65
C LEU A 117 16.45 15.98 0.84
N ILE A 118 17.70 15.53 0.99
CA ILE A 118 18.20 14.33 0.32
C ILE A 118 17.41 13.10 0.77
N VAL A 119 17.26 12.91 2.09
CA VAL A 119 16.51 11.77 2.65
C VAL A 119 15.04 11.85 2.25
N MET A 120 14.44 13.04 2.31
CA MET A 120 13.06 13.29 1.92
C MET A 120 12.83 13.02 0.43
N ALA A 121 13.77 13.41 -0.44
CA ALA A 121 13.69 13.16 -1.88
C ALA A 121 13.73 11.66 -2.17
N ILE A 122 14.65 10.91 -1.55
CA ILE A 122 14.72 9.45 -1.69
C ILE A 122 13.42 8.80 -1.21
N ALA A 123 12.92 9.17 -0.03
CA ALA A 123 11.66 8.63 0.49
C ALA A 123 10.47 8.94 -0.44
N THR A 124 10.43 10.14 -1.03
CA THR A 124 9.39 10.54 -1.98
C THR A 124 9.49 9.76 -3.30
N LEU A 125 10.69 9.51 -3.80
CA LEU A 125 10.90 8.68 -5.00
C LEU A 125 10.47 7.23 -4.77
N VAL A 126 10.79 6.65 -3.61
CA VAL A 126 10.31 5.32 -3.22
C VAL A 126 8.79 5.31 -3.12
N ALA A 127 8.19 6.33 -2.52
CA ALA A 127 6.73 6.46 -2.45
C ALA A 127 6.09 6.59 -3.85
N ALA A 128 6.76 7.29 -4.78
CA ALA A 128 6.27 7.44 -6.16
C ALA A 128 6.31 6.12 -6.93
N TRP A 129 7.32 5.29 -6.67
CA TRP A 129 7.43 3.93 -7.19
C TRP A 129 6.35 3.00 -6.61
N GLN A 130 6.18 3.02 -5.28
CA GLN A 130 5.19 2.21 -4.55
C GLN A 130 4.54 3.04 -3.44
N VAL A 131 3.21 3.19 -3.51
CA VAL A 131 2.44 4.05 -2.58
C VAL A 131 2.61 3.65 -1.12
N ARG A 132 2.87 2.39 -0.76
CA ARG A 132 3.22 2.02 0.63
C ARG A 132 4.41 2.79 1.22
N GLY A 133 5.34 3.27 0.36
CA GLY A 133 6.46 4.12 0.76
C GLY A 133 6.03 5.51 1.25
N SER A 134 4.81 5.94 0.93
CA SER A 134 4.26 7.23 1.36
C SER A 134 4.16 7.37 2.88
N ALA A 135 3.92 6.27 3.62
CA ALA A 135 3.87 6.32 5.08
C ALA A 135 5.19 6.82 5.67
N ALA A 136 6.32 6.26 5.19
CA ALA A 136 7.65 6.70 5.58
C ALA A 136 7.96 8.13 5.10
N ALA A 137 7.58 8.47 3.86
CA ALA A 137 7.75 9.82 3.34
C ALA A 137 6.97 10.86 4.17
N ASN A 138 5.71 10.59 4.51
CA ASN A 138 4.90 11.47 5.36
C ASN A 138 5.50 11.61 6.75
N ALA A 139 5.94 10.51 7.37
CA ALA A 139 6.59 10.56 8.68
C ALA A 139 7.84 11.46 8.69
N LEU A 140 8.65 11.43 7.62
CA LEU A 140 9.80 12.30 7.44
C LEU A 140 9.42 13.74 7.10
N ALA A 141 8.32 13.95 6.37
CA ALA A 141 7.82 15.26 5.98
C ALA A 141 7.34 16.08 7.19
N LEU A 142 6.72 15.45 8.19
CA LEU A 142 6.21 16.10 9.40
C LEU A 142 7.23 17.03 10.08
N PRO A 143 8.41 16.55 10.53
CA PRO A 143 9.39 17.40 11.21
C PRO A 143 9.98 18.47 10.29
N ILE A 144 10.14 18.20 8.99
CA ILE A 144 10.65 19.17 8.01
C ILE A 144 9.66 20.34 7.86
N VAL A 145 8.36 20.02 7.69
CA VAL A 145 7.30 21.02 7.57
C VAL A 145 7.14 21.79 8.88
N ALA A 146 7.14 21.12 10.03
CA ALA A 146 7.04 21.80 11.33
C ALA A 146 8.22 22.76 11.57
N ALA A 147 9.46 22.29 11.37
CA ALA A 147 10.65 23.12 11.48
C ALA A 147 10.62 24.29 10.48
N ALA A 148 10.07 24.06 9.29
CA ALA A 148 9.86 25.13 8.34
C ALA A 148 8.85 26.13 8.93
N LEU A 149 7.61 25.73 9.20
CA LEU A 149 6.56 26.64 9.68
C LEU A 149 6.99 27.45 10.92
N VAL A 150 7.66 26.85 11.90
CA VAL A 150 8.17 27.57 13.09
C VAL A 150 9.07 28.76 12.74
N ARG A 151 10.00 28.62 11.78
CA ARG A 151 10.86 29.78 11.41
C ARG A 151 10.24 30.72 10.39
N GLY A 152 9.19 30.29 9.67
CA GLY A 152 8.52 31.12 8.67
C GLY A 152 7.39 31.95 9.27
N LEU A 153 6.79 31.43 10.33
CA LEU A 153 5.66 32.00 11.04
C LEU A 153 5.99 32.01 12.55
N PRO A 154 7.02 32.78 12.98
CA PRO A 154 7.41 32.83 14.37
C PRO A 154 6.27 33.33 15.26
N ALA A 155 6.19 32.80 16.48
CA ALA A 155 5.21 33.26 17.45
C ALA A 155 5.51 34.73 17.85
N PRO A 156 4.48 35.59 17.97
CA PRO A 156 4.65 36.93 18.54
C PRO A 156 5.21 36.86 19.96
N ALA A 157 5.92 37.91 20.39
CA ALA A 157 6.40 38.01 21.76
C ALA A 157 5.22 37.92 22.75
N GLY A 158 5.30 37.01 23.74
CA GLY A 158 4.21 36.73 24.68
C GLY A 158 3.03 35.93 24.10
N GLY A 159 3.11 35.50 22.84
CA GLY A 159 2.09 34.66 22.20
C GLY A 159 2.10 33.23 22.71
N ALA A 160 0.91 32.61 22.78
CA ALA A 160 0.78 31.22 23.17
C ALA A 160 1.45 30.28 22.15
N ILE A 161 2.20 29.31 22.66
CA ILE A 161 2.86 28.25 21.90
C ILE A 161 2.20 26.93 22.27
N PHE A 162 1.80 26.15 21.26
CA PHE A 162 1.21 24.82 21.43
C PHE A 162 2.04 23.81 20.64
N PHE A 163 2.50 22.75 21.30
CA PHE A 163 3.40 21.75 20.69
C PHE A 163 4.63 22.34 20.00
N GLY A 164 5.18 23.44 20.53
CA GLY A 164 6.33 24.14 19.94
C GLY A 164 6.00 25.02 18.73
N LEU A 165 4.72 25.16 18.35
CA LEU A 165 4.25 25.98 17.24
C LEU A 165 3.48 27.21 17.76
N GLY A 166 3.75 28.38 17.19
CA GLY A 166 2.87 29.55 17.34
C GLY A 166 1.54 29.32 16.62
N ARG A 167 0.49 30.06 16.99
CA ARG A 167 -0.87 29.90 16.41
C ARG A 167 -0.90 29.85 14.88
N ALA A 168 -0.22 30.77 14.19
CA ALA A 168 -0.18 30.80 12.73
C ALA A 168 0.49 29.55 12.14
N ALA A 169 1.60 29.11 12.73
CA ALA A 169 2.30 27.89 12.32
C ALA A 169 1.46 26.62 12.58
N LEU A 170 0.71 26.59 13.69
CA LEU A 170 -0.19 25.48 14.02
C LEU A 170 -1.34 25.38 13.01
N VAL A 171 -1.99 26.51 12.68
CA VAL A 171 -3.06 26.54 11.65
C VAL A 171 -2.51 26.09 10.31
N ALA A 172 -1.34 26.59 9.89
CA ALA A 172 -0.70 26.15 8.66
C ALA A 172 -0.40 24.64 8.67
N ALA A 173 0.09 24.09 9.80
CA ALA A 173 0.35 22.66 9.94
C ALA A 173 -0.92 21.81 9.83
N LEU A 174 -2.05 22.28 10.39
CA LEU A 174 -3.35 21.62 10.27
C LEU A 174 -3.86 21.63 8.82
N LEU A 175 -3.71 22.75 8.11
CA LEU A 175 -4.14 22.90 6.71
C LEU A 175 -3.35 22.02 5.75
N VAL A 176 -2.08 21.74 6.04
CA VAL A 176 -1.24 20.84 5.22
C VAL A 176 -1.21 19.40 5.73
N SER A 177 -1.99 19.08 6.76
CA SER A 177 -2.05 17.71 7.30
C SER A 177 -2.58 16.72 6.26
N PRO A 178 -2.21 15.42 6.33
CA PRO A 178 -2.69 14.41 5.39
C PRO A 178 -4.22 14.31 5.30
N PHE A 179 -4.93 14.62 6.40
CA PHE A 179 -6.39 14.63 6.42
C PHE A 179 -7.00 15.87 5.75
N ALA A 180 -6.43 17.06 5.98
CA ALA A 180 -6.85 18.27 5.27
C ALA A 180 -6.58 18.16 3.77
N LEU A 181 -5.44 17.58 3.40
CA LEU A 181 -5.05 17.27 2.03
C LEU A 181 -5.97 16.22 1.38
N LEU A 182 -6.41 15.21 2.13
CA LEU A 182 -7.43 14.27 1.66
C LEU A 182 -8.76 14.98 1.40
N ALA A 183 -9.22 15.82 2.33
CA ALA A 183 -10.45 16.58 2.18
C ALA A 183 -10.41 17.52 0.95
N ALA A 184 -9.28 18.20 0.75
CA ALA A 184 -9.06 19.03 -0.44
C ALA A 184 -9.07 18.20 -1.73
N GLY A 185 -8.43 17.03 -1.74
CA GLY A 185 -8.45 16.11 -2.89
C GLY A 185 -9.85 15.58 -3.22
N GLN A 186 -10.64 15.25 -2.19
CA GLN A 186 -12.04 14.84 -2.34
C GLN A 186 -12.91 15.97 -2.88
N ALA A 187 -12.80 17.18 -2.30
CA ALA A 187 -13.54 18.34 -2.76
C ALA A 187 -13.23 18.66 -4.23
N ALA A 188 -11.95 18.66 -4.62
CA ALA A 188 -11.53 18.88 -6.00
C ALA A 188 -12.11 17.82 -6.95
N ALA A 189 -12.06 16.53 -6.55
CA ALA A 189 -12.62 15.45 -7.36
C ALA A 189 -14.14 15.57 -7.52
N TRP A 190 -14.86 15.88 -6.44
CA TRP A 190 -16.30 16.11 -6.47
C TRP A 190 -16.67 17.26 -7.43
N THR A 191 -15.96 18.38 -7.37
CA THR A 191 -16.15 19.50 -8.30
C THR A 191 -15.90 19.10 -9.75
N LEU A 192 -14.82 18.36 -10.02
CA LEU A 192 -14.49 17.87 -11.36
C LEU A 192 -15.58 16.94 -11.92
N GLU A 193 -16.15 16.07 -11.10
CA GLU A 193 -17.27 15.19 -11.49
C GLU A 193 -18.53 16.00 -11.83
N HIS A 194 -18.87 16.99 -10.99
CA HIS A 194 -20.03 17.86 -11.23
C HIS A 194 -19.90 18.67 -12.52
N VAL A 195 -18.69 19.16 -12.81
CA VAL A 195 -18.44 19.98 -14.01
C VAL A 195 -18.33 19.12 -15.27
N SER A 196 -17.75 17.92 -15.18
CA SER A 196 -17.51 17.07 -16.36
C SER A 196 -18.63 16.10 -16.69
N GLY A 197 -19.58 15.86 -15.78
CA GLY A 197 -20.66 14.89 -15.94
C GLY A 197 -20.18 13.42 -16.02
N ARG A 198 -18.89 13.15 -15.77
CA ARG A 198 -18.31 11.80 -15.82
C ARG A 198 -18.17 11.25 -14.41
N SER A 199 -18.91 10.17 -14.11
CA SER A 199 -18.73 9.39 -12.89
C SER A 199 -17.50 8.49 -13.01
N ARG A 200 -16.72 8.38 -11.93
CA ARG A 200 -15.46 7.64 -11.95
C ARG A 200 -15.66 6.13 -11.78
N PRO A 201 -14.81 5.29 -12.39
CA PRO A 201 -14.79 3.86 -12.09
C PRO A 201 -14.36 3.65 -10.63
N VAL A 202 -15.25 2.99 -9.91
CA VAL A 202 -15.17 2.65 -8.50
C VAL A 202 -14.17 1.47 -8.34
N LEU A 203 -12.88 1.81 -8.29
CA LEU A 203 -11.78 0.82 -8.16
C LEU A 203 -11.46 0.50 -6.68
N ASN A 204 -11.65 1.46 -5.77
CA ASN A 204 -11.53 1.27 -4.30
C ASN A 204 -12.78 1.77 -3.59
N SER A 205 -13.95 1.36 -4.07
CA SER A 205 -15.18 1.76 -3.40
C SER A 205 -15.44 0.78 -2.27
N ARG A 206 -15.64 1.27 -1.05
CA ARG A 206 -16.35 0.54 0.00
C ARG A 206 -17.84 0.51 -0.31
N GLY A 207 -18.17 0.31 -1.58
CA GLY A 207 -19.53 0.27 -2.05
C GLY A 207 -20.22 -0.99 -1.52
N PRO A 208 -21.55 -1.04 -1.56
CA PRO A 208 -22.29 -2.25 -1.23
C PRO A 208 -21.72 -3.46 -1.99
N GLY A 209 -21.65 -4.61 -1.33
CA GLY A 209 -21.22 -5.85 -1.94
C GLY A 209 -19.73 -6.00 -2.19
N THR A 210 -18.85 -5.27 -1.52
CA THR A 210 -17.39 -5.38 -1.69
C THR A 210 -16.70 -6.24 -0.65
N CYS A 211 -17.40 -6.60 0.43
CA CYS A 211 -16.96 -7.49 1.51
C CYS A 211 -15.54 -7.18 2.03
N GLN A 212 -15.30 -5.91 2.37
CA GLN A 212 -13.98 -5.46 2.84
C GLN A 212 -13.92 -5.25 4.36
N ALA A 213 -15.05 -5.43 5.07
CA ALA A 213 -15.11 -5.31 6.51
C ALA A 213 -15.08 -6.68 7.18
N LEU A 214 -14.53 -6.73 8.39
CA LEU A 214 -14.60 -7.90 9.27
C LEU A 214 -16.05 -8.36 9.47
N SER A 215 -16.96 -7.42 9.72
CA SER A 215 -18.39 -7.69 9.92
C SER A 215 -19.07 -8.42 8.76
N ASP A 216 -18.53 -8.33 7.54
CA ASP A 216 -19.08 -9.02 6.36
C ASP A 216 -18.90 -10.54 6.46
N TYR A 217 -17.89 -11.00 7.22
CA TYR A 217 -17.54 -12.40 7.39
C TYR A 217 -17.97 -12.98 8.75
N ALA A 218 -18.24 -12.14 9.76
CA ALA A 218 -18.70 -12.60 11.08
C ALA A 218 -19.91 -13.56 11.03
N PRO A 219 -20.93 -13.37 10.16
CA PRO A 219 -22.04 -14.31 10.05
C PRO A 219 -21.65 -15.74 9.66
N LEU A 220 -20.50 -15.93 9.00
CA LEU A 220 -19.99 -17.24 8.60
C LEU A 220 -19.70 -18.13 9.81
N ALA A 221 -19.34 -17.55 10.97
CA ALA A 221 -19.08 -18.28 12.21
C ALA A 221 -20.29 -19.08 12.75
N ARG A 222 -21.50 -18.85 12.22
CA ARG A 222 -22.71 -19.63 12.55
C ARG A 222 -22.70 -21.02 11.92
N LEU A 223 -21.85 -21.25 10.92
CA LEU A 223 -21.72 -22.54 10.26
C LEU A 223 -20.77 -23.47 11.03
N PRO A 224 -20.93 -24.79 10.94
CA PRO A 224 -19.96 -25.73 11.46
C PRO A 224 -18.56 -25.44 10.92
N ARG A 225 -17.53 -25.62 11.75
CA ARG A 225 -16.13 -25.43 11.32
C ARG A 225 -15.85 -26.26 10.07
N GLY A 226 -15.18 -25.64 9.11
CA GLY A 226 -14.83 -26.25 7.83
C GLY A 226 -13.74 -25.46 7.10
N LEU A 227 -13.28 -26.00 5.97
CA LEU A 227 -12.33 -25.38 5.07
C LEU A 227 -13.06 -24.49 4.05
N VAL A 228 -12.69 -23.21 4.04
CA VAL A 228 -13.34 -22.18 3.23
C VAL A 228 -12.44 -21.77 2.06
N LEU A 229 -13.00 -21.81 0.85
CA LEU A 229 -12.45 -21.13 -0.31
C LEU A 229 -13.07 -19.74 -0.40
N GLY A 230 -12.24 -18.71 -0.50
CA GLY A 230 -12.65 -17.37 -0.90
C GLY A 230 -11.59 -16.76 -1.82
N PHE A 231 -11.84 -15.56 -2.32
CA PHE A 231 -10.78 -14.76 -2.93
C PHE A 231 -9.62 -14.57 -1.96
N ILE A 232 -8.42 -14.36 -2.49
CA ILE A 232 -7.18 -14.36 -1.68
C ILE A 232 -7.29 -13.36 -0.52
N ASP A 233 -7.78 -12.15 -0.78
CA ASP A 233 -7.86 -11.09 0.22
C ASP A 233 -8.95 -11.32 1.29
N ALA A 234 -9.89 -12.24 1.06
CA ALA A 234 -10.91 -12.62 2.04
C ALA A 234 -10.36 -13.48 3.20
N GLY A 235 -9.26 -14.21 2.96
CA GLY A 235 -8.70 -15.18 3.91
C GLY A 235 -8.50 -14.65 5.34
N PRO A 236 -7.82 -13.52 5.54
CA PRO A 236 -7.60 -12.94 6.87
C PRO A 236 -8.89 -12.51 7.56
N LEU A 237 -9.87 -12.01 6.80
CA LEU A 237 -11.16 -11.58 7.36
C LEU A 237 -11.94 -12.78 7.90
N ILE A 238 -11.92 -13.90 7.16
CA ILE A 238 -12.52 -15.16 7.61
C ILE A 238 -11.79 -15.71 8.84
N LEU A 239 -10.45 -15.73 8.84
CA LEU A 239 -9.65 -16.25 9.95
C LEU A 239 -9.79 -15.43 11.23
N MET A 240 -9.99 -14.12 11.13
CA MET A 240 -10.16 -13.25 12.30
C MET A 240 -11.55 -13.38 12.94
N GLU A 241 -12.59 -13.56 12.12
CA GLU A 241 -13.98 -13.51 12.59
C GLU A 241 -14.59 -14.88 12.90
N THR A 242 -13.92 -15.96 12.50
CA THR A 242 -14.54 -17.29 12.51
C THR A 242 -13.56 -18.39 12.94
N PRO A 243 -14.06 -19.55 13.39
CA PRO A 243 -13.21 -20.71 13.66
C PRO A 243 -12.83 -21.49 12.39
N HIS A 244 -13.17 -21.01 11.19
CA HIS A 244 -12.90 -21.73 9.94
C HIS A 244 -11.40 -21.78 9.60
N ASN A 245 -11.04 -22.75 8.77
CA ASN A 245 -9.77 -22.75 8.06
C ASN A 245 -9.98 -22.12 6.67
N VAL A 246 -8.95 -21.51 6.09
CA VAL A 246 -9.03 -20.95 4.72
C VAL A 246 -8.01 -21.61 3.81
N LEU A 247 -8.39 -21.84 2.55
CA LEU A 247 -7.48 -22.38 1.53
C LEU A 247 -6.43 -21.33 1.10
N ALA A 248 -6.88 -20.09 0.90
CA ALA A 248 -6.10 -19.00 0.34
C ALA A 248 -6.14 -17.76 1.25
N ALA A 249 -5.04 -17.00 1.24
CA ALA A 249 -4.85 -15.78 2.04
C ALA A 249 -3.75 -14.93 1.38
N PRO A 250 -3.64 -13.61 1.64
CA PRO A 250 -2.67 -12.73 1.01
C PRO A 250 -1.24 -12.93 1.56
N ILE A 251 -0.81 -14.18 1.57
CA ILE A 251 0.47 -14.69 2.05
C ILE A 251 1.13 -15.34 0.85
N HIS A 252 2.13 -14.68 0.26
CA HIS A 252 2.88 -15.19 -0.90
C HIS A 252 3.65 -16.49 -0.60
N ARG A 253 3.73 -16.90 0.67
CA ARG A 253 4.24 -18.21 1.11
C ARG A 253 3.21 -19.33 1.06
N ASN A 254 1.92 -19.01 1.01
CA ASN A 254 0.84 -19.97 0.77
C ASN A 254 0.66 -20.21 -0.75
N LEU A 255 1.75 -20.55 -1.42
CA LEU A 255 1.80 -20.71 -2.88
C LEU A 255 0.73 -21.71 -3.35
N ASN A 256 0.71 -22.89 -2.74
CA ASN A 256 -0.19 -23.98 -3.13
C ASN A 256 -1.66 -23.60 -2.94
N GLY A 257 -2.01 -22.99 -1.80
CA GLY A 257 -3.39 -22.58 -1.52
C GLY A 257 -3.87 -21.47 -2.45
N ASN A 258 -3.02 -20.48 -2.72
CA ASN A 258 -3.38 -19.37 -3.60
C ASN A 258 -3.49 -19.82 -5.07
N LEU A 259 -2.60 -20.70 -5.54
CA LEU A 259 -2.70 -21.28 -6.88
C LEU A 259 -3.93 -22.20 -7.01
N ALA A 260 -4.23 -23.00 -5.98
CA ALA A 260 -5.45 -23.81 -5.95
C ALA A 260 -6.71 -22.94 -6.02
N SER A 261 -6.72 -21.77 -5.38
CA SER A 261 -7.82 -20.81 -5.49
C SER A 261 -8.02 -20.35 -6.93
N PHE A 262 -6.96 -19.96 -7.65
CA PHE A 262 -7.06 -19.61 -9.07
C PHE A 262 -7.55 -20.77 -9.93
N ASP A 263 -6.96 -21.94 -9.72
CA ASP A 263 -7.31 -23.19 -10.41
C ASP A 263 -8.78 -23.57 -10.25
N ILE A 264 -9.42 -23.21 -9.13
CA ILE A 264 -10.85 -23.45 -8.89
C ILE A 264 -11.70 -22.33 -9.49
N PHE A 265 -11.37 -21.06 -9.20
CA PHE A 265 -12.21 -19.94 -9.62
C PHE A 265 -12.19 -19.69 -11.14
N LEU A 266 -11.09 -20.00 -11.82
CA LEU A 266 -10.94 -19.83 -13.27
C LEU A 266 -11.35 -21.08 -14.06
N ALA A 267 -11.44 -22.25 -13.41
CA ALA A 267 -11.92 -23.46 -14.07
C ALA A 267 -13.42 -23.38 -14.36
N ARG A 268 -13.85 -24.12 -15.38
CA ARG A 268 -15.27 -24.28 -15.68
C ARG A 268 -16.01 -24.85 -14.46
N PRO A 269 -17.29 -24.51 -14.24
CA PRO A 269 -18.10 -24.98 -13.12
C PRO A 269 -17.99 -26.47 -12.74
N ASP A 270 -18.00 -27.37 -13.74
CA ASP A 270 -17.92 -28.81 -13.55
C ASP A 270 -16.54 -29.27 -13.04
N GLU A 271 -15.48 -28.69 -13.59
CA GLU A 271 -14.12 -28.96 -13.15
C GLU A 271 -13.84 -28.35 -11.77
N ALA A 272 -14.32 -27.12 -11.54
CA ALA A 272 -14.21 -26.46 -10.24
C ALA A 272 -14.88 -27.29 -9.14
N GLY A 273 -16.06 -27.87 -9.40
CA GLY A 273 -16.74 -28.81 -8.50
C GLY A 273 -15.87 -30.02 -8.12
N ARG A 274 -15.18 -30.64 -9.09
CA ARG A 274 -14.25 -31.76 -8.83
C ARG A 274 -13.05 -31.33 -7.99
N ARG A 275 -12.48 -30.15 -8.27
CA ARG A 275 -11.33 -29.60 -7.51
C ARG A 275 -11.70 -29.26 -6.08
N LEU A 276 -12.88 -28.67 -5.87
CA LEU A 276 -13.44 -28.41 -4.54
C LEU A 276 -13.57 -29.71 -3.72
N ALA A 277 -14.09 -30.77 -4.32
CA ALA A 277 -14.21 -32.07 -3.66
C ALA A 277 -12.85 -32.70 -3.35
N ALA A 278 -11.90 -32.66 -4.29
CA ALA A 278 -10.56 -33.22 -4.12
C ALA A 278 -9.77 -32.55 -2.98
N LEU A 279 -10.00 -31.26 -2.74
CA LEU A 279 -9.34 -30.49 -1.68
C LEU A 279 -10.13 -30.46 -0.37
N GLY A 280 -11.29 -31.12 -0.30
CA GLY A 280 -12.13 -31.13 0.89
C GLY A 280 -12.65 -29.74 1.28
N ILE A 281 -12.99 -28.90 0.29
CA ILE A 281 -13.59 -27.59 0.56
C ILE A 281 -15.03 -27.79 1.06
N ASP A 282 -15.36 -27.21 2.21
CA ASP A 282 -16.70 -27.26 2.80
C ASP A 282 -17.56 -26.09 2.32
N TYR A 283 -16.95 -24.90 2.26
CA TYR A 283 -17.64 -23.67 1.90
C TYR A 283 -16.89 -22.86 0.84
N VAL A 284 -17.63 -22.27 -0.08
CA VAL A 284 -17.15 -21.24 -1.00
C VAL A 284 -17.79 -19.92 -0.62
N THR A 285 -16.97 -18.90 -0.38
CA THR A 285 -17.42 -17.53 -0.17
C THR A 285 -17.13 -16.71 -1.43
N PHE A 286 -18.08 -15.87 -1.81
CA PHE A 286 -18.00 -15.07 -3.02
C PHE A 286 -18.62 -13.70 -2.76
N CYS A 287 -17.90 -12.65 -3.15
CA CYS A 287 -18.38 -11.29 -2.99
C CYS A 287 -18.55 -10.64 -4.37
N PRO A 288 -19.79 -10.30 -4.78
CA PRO A 288 -20.07 -9.84 -6.15
C PRO A 288 -19.33 -8.56 -6.57
N GLY A 289 -19.10 -7.64 -5.63
CA GLY A 289 -18.42 -6.37 -5.87
C GLY A 289 -16.91 -6.41 -5.61
N ALA A 290 -16.35 -7.57 -5.23
CA ALA A 290 -14.91 -7.68 -5.02
C ALA A 290 -14.12 -7.40 -6.32
N PRO A 291 -12.99 -6.66 -6.25
CA PRO A 291 -12.11 -6.47 -7.40
C PRO A 291 -11.66 -7.78 -8.04
N ASP A 292 -11.34 -8.80 -7.24
CA ASP A 292 -10.92 -10.14 -7.66
C ASP A 292 -11.95 -10.80 -8.58
N HIS A 293 -13.25 -10.67 -8.27
CA HIS A 293 -14.31 -11.20 -9.12
C HIS A 293 -14.22 -10.62 -10.53
N ARG A 294 -14.14 -9.28 -10.65
CA ARG A 294 -14.08 -8.62 -11.97
C ARG A 294 -12.87 -9.09 -12.76
N GLN A 295 -11.74 -9.24 -12.09
CA GLN A 295 -10.52 -9.70 -12.71
C GLN A 295 -10.61 -11.16 -13.18
N PHE A 296 -11.12 -12.05 -12.34
CA PHE A 296 -11.25 -13.47 -12.68
C PHE A 296 -12.30 -13.69 -13.76
N ALA A 297 -13.40 -12.93 -13.73
CA ALA A 297 -14.41 -12.97 -14.78
C ALA A 297 -13.88 -12.47 -16.13
N ALA A 298 -12.99 -11.46 -16.13
CA ALA A 298 -12.31 -11.02 -17.34
C ALA A 298 -11.29 -12.05 -17.85
N ALA A 299 -10.56 -12.73 -16.94
CA ALA A 299 -9.55 -13.71 -17.29
C ALA A 299 -10.13 -15.05 -17.77
N ALA A 300 -11.25 -15.48 -17.18
CA ALA A 300 -11.97 -16.70 -17.53
C ALA A 300 -13.49 -16.45 -17.53
N PRO A 301 -14.06 -15.94 -18.62
CA PRO A 301 -15.51 -15.63 -18.72
C PRO A 301 -16.43 -16.85 -18.51
N GLU A 302 -15.93 -18.05 -18.77
CA GLU A 302 -16.61 -19.33 -18.56
C GLU A 302 -16.23 -20.01 -17.22
N GLY A 303 -15.40 -19.36 -16.40
CA GLY A 303 -14.93 -19.88 -15.12
C GLY A 303 -15.98 -19.80 -14.02
N LEU A 304 -15.73 -20.51 -12.91
CA LEU A 304 -16.61 -20.54 -11.74
C LEU A 304 -16.91 -19.14 -11.20
N ALA A 305 -15.90 -18.28 -11.06
CA ALA A 305 -16.11 -16.92 -10.55
C ALA A 305 -17.04 -16.09 -11.44
N ALA A 306 -16.92 -16.23 -12.77
CA ALA A 306 -17.78 -15.56 -13.73
C ALA A 306 -19.22 -16.09 -13.68
N ALA A 307 -19.38 -17.42 -13.62
CA ALA A 307 -20.69 -18.08 -13.51
C ALA A 307 -21.43 -17.65 -12.24
N VAL A 308 -20.78 -17.74 -11.09
CA VAL A 308 -21.37 -17.28 -9.81
C VAL A 308 -21.70 -15.79 -9.85
N GLY A 309 -20.84 -14.97 -10.46
CA GLY A 309 -21.09 -13.54 -10.67
C GLY A 309 -22.33 -13.24 -11.53
N ARG A 310 -22.68 -14.12 -12.47
CA ARG A 310 -23.93 -14.06 -13.26
C ARG A 310 -25.14 -14.68 -12.56
N GLY A 311 -24.97 -15.25 -11.37
CA GLY A 311 -26.01 -15.99 -10.66
C GLY A 311 -26.20 -17.42 -11.14
N GLU A 312 -25.32 -17.92 -12.02
CA GLU A 312 -25.31 -19.31 -12.50
C GLU A 312 -24.60 -20.20 -11.47
N ILE A 313 -25.37 -20.72 -10.51
CA ILE A 313 -24.80 -21.55 -9.44
C ILE A 313 -24.66 -23.01 -9.90
N PRO A 314 -23.45 -23.59 -9.92
CA PRO A 314 -23.25 -24.97 -10.36
C PRO A 314 -23.90 -25.98 -9.41
N ASN A 315 -24.30 -27.14 -9.93
CA ASN A 315 -24.92 -28.20 -9.13
C ASN A 315 -24.04 -28.74 -7.98
N SER A 316 -22.72 -28.54 -8.04
CA SER A 316 -21.77 -28.89 -6.97
C SER A 316 -21.81 -27.93 -5.78
N LEU A 317 -22.55 -26.83 -5.87
CA LEU A 317 -22.67 -25.79 -4.86
C LEU A 317 -24.14 -25.58 -4.47
N GLU A 318 -24.36 -25.39 -3.18
CA GLU A 318 -25.66 -25.05 -2.62
C GLU A 318 -25.57 -23.74 -1.85
N ARG A 319 -26.34 -22.73 -2.26
CA ARG A 319 -26.31 -21.43 -1.58
C ARG A 319 -26.89 -21.55 -0.16
N ILE A 320 -26.11 -21.11 0.83
CA ILE A 320 -26.59 -20.93 2.20
C ILE A 320 -27.01 -19.47 2.34
N PRO A 321 -28.30 -19.18 2.63
CA PRO A 321 -28.72 -17.83 2.96
C PRO A 321 -28.11 -17.41 4.30
N ILE A 322 -27.35 -16.31 4.29
CA ILE A 322 -26.79 -15.70 5.49
C ILE A 322 -27.23 -14.24 5.50
N GLU A 323 -27.93 -13.84 6.56
CA GLU A 323 -28.42 -12.47 6.72
C GLU A 323 -27.35 -11.52 7.25
N GLY A 324 -27.49 -10.23 6.95
CA GLY A 324 -26.63 -9.17 7.50
C GLY A 324 -25.29 -9.01 6.78
N THR A 325 -25.12 -9.61 5.59
CA THR A 325 -23.92 -9.46 4.76
C THR A 325 -24.26 -9.60 3.28
N ASP A 326 -23.51 -8.91 2.43
CA ASP A 326 -23.55 -9.11 0.96
C ASP A 326 -22.69 -10.30 0.51
N LEU A 327 -21.97 -10.94 1.45
CA LEU A 327 -21.18 -12.14 1.20
C LEU A 327 -22.09 -13.30 0.81
N MET A 328 -21.90 -13.82 -0.40
CA MET A 328 -22.54 -15.05 -0.82
C MET A 328 -21.75 -16.24 -0.26
N VAL A 329 -22.46 -17.18 0.37
CA VAL A 329 -21.86 -18.40 0.92
C VAL A 329 -22.52 -19.61 0.30
N PHE A 330 -21.70 -20.56 -0.13
CA PHE A 330 -22.13 -21.81 -0.75
C PHE A 330 -21.52 -22.98 0.01
N ARG A 331 -22.33 -24.01 0.28
CA ARG A 331 -21.86 -25.33 0.73
C ARG A 331 -21.50 -26.17 -0.48
N ARG A 332 -20.39 -26.89 -0.43
CA ARG A 332 -20.08 -27.92 -1.43
C ARG A 332 -21.01 -29.13 -1.23
N ARG A 333 -21.62 -29.62 -2.31
CA ARG A 333 -22.37 -30.89 -2.33
C ARG A 333 -21.44 -32.09 -2.48
#